data_AF-A0A1N7UBD5-F1
#
_entry.id   AF-A0A1N7UBD5-F1
#
_cell.length_a   1.000
_cell.length_b   1.000
_cell.length_c   1.000
_cell.angle_alpha   90.00
_cell.angle_beta   90.00
_cell.angle_gamma   90.00
#
_symmetry.space_group_name_H-M   'P 1'
#
loop_
_entity.id
_entity.type
_entity.pdbx_description
1 polymer ?
#
loop_
_entity_poly.entity_id
_entity_poly.type
_entity_poly.pdbx_seq_one_letter_code
_entity_poly.pdbx_strand_id
1 'polypeptide(L)'
;MRLATLTLLMLLTGPTWAGTMAISAMPGGAVIYKKVESIRERRFANLVEQKTDFSCGAAALATILRQGYWLDVDEDHVIKGMLVNADQDLVRTQGFSMLDMKRYLESIGMRARGYKIGPETLVTVKIPVVVLLEIRGYKHFVVLQRADKDWVYIGDPVLGHKRYSHDDFVKGWNGIVFAILGEGYDKANALLDPPTPLTAKNQMNEFRPVGDAELMDFGFIQSDFF
;
A
#
# COMPACT_ATOMS: atom_id res chain seq x y z
N MET A 1 5.55 44.40 -16.21
CA MET A 1 6.53 44.07 -15.14
C MET A 1 6.05 42.98 -14.17
N ARG A 2 4.78 42.96 -13.74
CA ARG A 2 4.25 41.93 -12.82
C ARG A 2 4.09 40.52 -13.44
N LEU A 3 3.80 40.43 -14.75
CA LEU A 3 3.72 39.13 -15.42
C LEU A 3 5.09 38.46 -15.52
N ALA A 4 6.11 39.20 -15.96
CA ALA A 4 7.48 38.69 -16.11
C ALA A 4 8.12 38.24 -14.79
N THR A 5 7.77 38.91 -13.68
CA THR A 5 8.23 38.51 -12.33
C THR A 5 7.55 37.23 -11.85
N LEU A 6 6.27 37.01 -12.19
CA LEU A 6 5.57 35.76 -11.89
C LEU A 6 6.13 34.57 -12.68
N THR A 7 6.41 34.76 -13.98
CA THR A 7 7.01 33.71 -14.82
C THR A 7 8.42 33.34 -14.34
N LEU A 8 9.21 34.33 -13.91
CA LEU A 8 10.53 34.10 -13.34
C LEU A 8 10.47 33.34 -12.00
N LEU A 9 9.46 33.62 -11.16
CA LEU A 9 9.26 32.90 -9.90
C LEU A 9 8.86 31.42 -10.12
N MET A 10 8.03 31.14 -11.12
CA MET A 10 7.66 29.76 -11.50
C MET A 10 8.82 28.98 -12.14
N LEU A 11 9.77 29.66 -12.80
CA LEU A 11 10.98 29.04 -13.33
C LEU A 11 12.02 28.70 -12.23
N LEU A 12 11.93 29.35 -11.06
CA LEU A 12 12.80 29.10 -9.91
C LEU A 12 12.30 27.97 -9.00
N THR A 13 11.07 27.48 -9.18
CA THR A 13 10.58 26.29 -8.49
C THR A 13 11.03 25.04 -9.23
N GLY A 14 12.28 24.63 -9.01
CA GLY A 14 12.75 23.31 -9.44
C GLY A 14 11.95 22.18 -8.77
N PRO A 15 11.92 20.97 -9.36
CA PRO A 15 11.22 19.85 -8.73
C PRO A 15 11.90 19.53 -7.39
N THR A 16 11.15 19.62 -6.29
CA THR A 16 11.59 19.22 -4.96
C THR A 16 11.59 17.70 -4.88
N TRP A 17 12.74 17.08 -5.05
CA TRP A 17 12.90 15.64 -4.90
C TRP A 17 13.09 15.31 -3.42
N ALA A 18 12.43 14.26 -2.95
CA ALA A 18 12.67 13.71 -1.63
C ALA A 18 14.14 13.25 -1.55
N GLY A 19 14.84 13.64 -0.49
CA GLY A 19 16.27 13.44 -0.34
C GLY A 19 16.65 13.07 1.09
N THR A 20 17.84 12.51 1.25
CA THR A 20 18.37 12.18 2.58
C THR A 20 18.71 13.47 3.32
N MET A 21 18.04 13.74 4.45
CA MET A 21 18.31 14.91 5.27
C MET A 21 19.14 14.53 6.50
N ALA A 22 20.13 15.37 6.79
CA ALA A 22 20.88 15.37 8.03
C ALA A 22 20.01 15.97 9.15
N ILE A 23 19.65 15.17 10.15
CA ILE A 23 18.93 15.62 11.34
C ILE A 23 19.89 15.54 12.52
N SER A 24 20.01 16.63 13.30
CA SER A 24 20.77 16.59 14.55
C SER A 24 19.96 15.83 15.59
N ALA A 25 20.50 14.70 16.06
CA ALA A 25 19.73 13.77 16.88
C ALA A 25 20.01 13.89 18.38
N MET A 26 21.11 14.53 18.79
CA MET A 26 21.48 14.66 20.21
C MET A 26 22.23 15.97 20.51
N PRO A 27 22.17 16.48 21.75
CA PRO A 27 23.10 17.51 22.25
C PRO A 27 24.53 16.94 22.15
N GLY A 28 25.35 17.48 21.25
CA GLY A 28 26.68 16.95 20.94
C GLY A 28 27.00 16.81 19.44
N GLY A 29 26.04 17.09 18.55
CA GLY A 29 26.32 17.26 17.11
C GLY A 29 26.34 15.97 16.29
N ALA A 30 25.90 14.85 16.85
CA ALA A 30 25.70 13.63 16.07
C ALA A 30 24.59 13.84 15.01
N VAL A 31 24.95 13.66 13.74
CA VAL A 31 24.05 13.82 12.60
C VAL A 31 23.51 12.45 12.19
N ILE A 32 22.19 12.29 12.22
CA ILE A 32 21.50 11.12 11.66
C ILE A 32 21.00 11.46 10.26
N TYR A 33 21.38 10.65 9.29
CA TYR A 33 20.86 10.75 7.93
C TYR A 33 19.56 9.96 7.82
N LYS A 34 18.44 10.68 7.66
CA LYS A 34 17.12 10.08 7.47
C LYS A 34 16.70 10.26 6.02
N LYS A 35 16.33 9.17 5.35
CA LYS A 35 15.66 9.24 4.04
C LYS A 35 14.28 9.87 4.27
N VAL A 36 14.06 11.04 3.69
CA VAL A 36 12.77 11.72 3.78
C VAL A 36 11.94 11.30 2.58
N GLU A 37 10.69 10.91 2.84
CA GLU A 37 9.72 10.56 1.81
C GLU A 37 8.64 11.64 1.77
N SER A 38 8.21 11.98 0.56
CA SER A 38 7.03 12.81 0.34
C SER A 38 5.75 12.10 0.78
N ILE A 39 4.69 12.89 1.02
CA ILE A 39 3.36 12.34 1.34
C ILE A 39 2.88 11.38 0.24
N ARG A 40 3.20 11.68 -1.03
CA ARG A 40 2.86 10.81 -2.17
C ARG A 40 3.64 9.49 -2.12
N GLU A 41 4.96 9.54 -1.93
CA GLU A 41 5.78 8.32 -1.86
C GLU A 41 5.34 7.44 -0.70
N ARG A 42 5.11 8.03 0.48
CA ARG A 42 4.64 7.29 1.66
C ARG A 42 3.28 6.63 1.43
N ARG A 43 2.39 7.28 0.67
CA ARG A 43 1.07 6.74 0.32
C ARG A 43 1.16 5.46 -0.52
N PHE A 44 2.19 5.31 -1.33
CA PHE A 44 2.44 4.14 -2.18
C PHE A 44 3.65 3.32 -1.74
N ALA A 45 4.14 3.50 -0.50
CA ALA A 45 5.32 2.80 -0.02
C ALA A 45 5.15 1.29 -0.17
N ASN A 46 6.09 0.60 -0.82
CA ASN A 46 6.03 -0.84 -1.08
C ASN A 46 4.87 -1.31 -1.99
N LEU A 47 4.13 -0.40 -2.65
CA LEU A 47 3.11 -0.73 -3.64
C LEU A 47 3.61 -0.40 -5.06
N VAL A 48 3.11 -1.14 -6.04
CA VAL A 48 3.28 -0.79 -7.46
C VAL A 48 2.09 0.07 -7.88
N GLU A 49 2.34 1.35 -8.17
CA GLU A 49 1.33 2.30 -8.66
C GLU A 49 0.91 1.93 -10.08
N GLN A 50 -0.39 1.91 -10.31
CA GLN A 50 -1.00 1.65 -11.62
C GLN A 50 -0.83 2.88 -12.53
N LYS A 51 -0.38 2.67 -13.77
CA LYS A 51 -0.18 3.75 -14.77
C LYS A 51 -1.12 3.67 -15.96
N THR A 52 -1.69 2.51 -16.25
CA THR A 52 -2.61 2.31 -17.39
C THR A 52 -4.03 2.05 -16.92
N ASP A 53 -5.02 2.26 -17.79
CA ASP A 53 -6.40 1.91 -17.46
C ASP A 53 -6.58 0.38 -17.47
N PHE A 54 -7.44 -0.11 -16.59
CA PHE A 54 -7.80 -1.54 -16.48
C PHE A 54 -6.66 -2.52 -16.14
N SER A 55 -5.54 -2.02 -15.64
CA SER A 55 -4.37 -2.82 -15.21
C SER A 55 -4.26 -3.00 -13.69
N CYS A 56 -5.31 -2.67 -12.92
CA CYS A 56 -5.30 -2.79 -11.46
C CYS A 56 -4.93 -4.21 -10.97
N GLY A 57 -5.38 -5.24 -11.68
CA GLY A 57 -4.99 -6.63 -11.41
C GLY A 57 -3.49 -6.88 -11.64
N ALA A 58 -2.91 -6.30 -12.69
CA ALA A 58 -1.48 -6.41 -12.98
C ALA A 58 -0.63 -5.73 -11.91
N ALA A 59 -1.00 -4.51 -11.50
CA ALA A 59 -0.29 -3.75 -10.48
C ALA A 59 -0.43 -4.38 -9.08
N ALA A 60 -1.61 -4.89 -8.73
CA ALA A 60 -1.81 -5.64 -7.49
C ALA A 60 -0.95 -6.92 -7.46
N LEU A 61 -0.88 -7.63 -8.59
CA LEU A 61 -0.05 -8.82 -8.72
C LEU A 61 1.45 -8.48 -8.62
N ALA A 62 1.91 -7.46 -9.37
CA ALA A 62 3.29 -6.97 -9.32
C ALA A 62 3.70 -6.58 -7.88
N THR A 63 2.79 -5.97 -7.12
CA THR A 63 3.02 -5.63 -5.70
C THR A 63 3.32 -6.87 -4.87
N ILE A 64 2.50 -7.92 -4.98
CA ILE A 64 2.70 -9.15 -4.21
C ILE A 64 3.96 -9.89 -4.67
N LEU A 65 4.24 -9.93 -5.97
CA LEU A 65 5.45 -10.58 -6.51
C LEU A 65 6.72 -9.86 -6.05
N ARG A 66 6.73 -8.53 -6.08
CA ARG A 66 7.88 -7.72 -5.67
C ARG A 66 8.13 -7.78 -4.18
N GLN A 67 7.10 -7.66 -3.35
CA GLN A 67 7.28 -7.62 -1.90
C GLN A 67 7.28 -9.02 -1.26
N GLY A 68 6.42 -9.92 -1.71
CA GLY A 68 6.27 -11.25 -1.14
C GLY A 68 7.28 -12.27 -1.64
N TYR A 69 7.83 -12.08 -2.85
CA TYR A 69 8.73 -13.05 -3.50
C TYR A 69 10.04 -12.43 -4.00
N TRP A 70 10.29 -11.15 -3.72
CA TRP A 70 11.51 -10.44 -4.13
C TRP A 70 11.78 -10.48 -5.64
N LEU A 71 10.74 -10.61 -6.45
CA LEU A 71 10.85 -10.58 -7.91
C LEU A 71 10.91 -9.12 -8.38
N ASP A 72 11.91 -8.77 -9.16
CA ASP A 72 11.98 -7.43 -9.73
C ASP A 72 11.06 -7.29 -10.95
N VAL A 73 9.76 -7.17 -10.66
CA VAL A 73 8.70 -6.99 -11.66
C VAL A 73 7.92 -5.71 -11.40
N ASP A 74 7.59 -5.00 -12.46
CA ASP A 74 6.70 -3.85 -12.43
C ASP A 74 5.36 -4.16 -13.13
N GLU A 75 4.49 -3.15 -13.19
CA GLU A 75 3.19 -3.25 -13.84
C GLU A 75 3.33 -3.67 -15.33
N ASP A 76 4.24 -3.04 -16.08
CA ASP A 76 4.41 -3.29 -17.51
C ASP A 76 4.90 -4.73 -17.78
N HIS A 77 5.83 -5.22 -16.96
CA HIS A 77 6.30 -6.60 -17.04
C HIS A 77 5.16 -7.60 -16.83
N VAL A 78 4.34 -7.39 -15.80
CA VAL A 78 3.20 -8.27 -15.49
C VAL A 78 2.10 -8.17 -16.56
N ILE A 79 1.82 -6.97 -17.09
CA ILE A 79 0.91 -6.76 -18.22
C ILE A 79 1.36 -7.59 -19.43
N LYS A 80 2.63 -7.43 -19.84
CA LYS A 80 3.18 -8.14 -21.00
C LYS A 80 3.09 -9.65 -20.82
N GLY A 81 3.41 -10.16 -19.63
CA GLY A 81 3.31 -11.57 -19.31
C GLY A 81 1.87 -12.10 -19.38
N MET A 82 0.89 -11.37 -18.84
CA MET A 82 -0.51 -11.76 -18.90
C MET A 82 -1.08 -11.73 -20.32
N LEU A 83 -0.70 -10.73 -21.14
CA LEU A 83 -1.18 -10.59 -22.52
C LEU A 83 -0.78 -11.74 -23.45
N VAL A 84 0.24 -12.54 -23.09
CA VAL A 84 0.62 -13.74 -23.87
C VAL A 84 -0.52 -14.76 -23.94
N ASN A 85 -1.31 -14.89 -22.87
CA ASN A 85 -2.35 -15.93 -22.73
C ASN A 85 -3.76 -15.36 -22.53
N ALA A 86 -3.91 -14.03 -22.61
CA ALA A 86 -5.17 -13.33 -22.42
C ALA A 86 -5.77 -12.86 -23.77
N ASP A 87 -7.08 -12.68 -23.79
CA ASP A 87 -7.78 -12.07 -24.92
C ASP A 87 -7.59 -10.56 -24.90
N GLN A 88 -6.85 -10.02 -25.87
CA GLN A 88 -6.49 -8.61 -25.90
C GLN A 88 -7.70 -7.68 -26.08
N ASP A 89 -8.73 -8.10 -26.81
CA ASP A 89 -9.91 -7.28 -27.04
C ASP A 89 -10.78 -7.20 -25.78
N LEU A 90 -10.85 -8.31 -25.03
CA LEU A 90 -11.51 -8.33 -23.73
C LEU A 90 -10.73 -7.49 -22.70
N VAL A 91 -9.41 -7.64 -22.63
CA VAL A 91 -8.56 -6.90 -21.67
C VAL A 91 -8.65 -5.38 -21.91
N ARG A 92 -8.70 -4.94 -23.17
CA ARG A 92 -8.85 -3.51 -23.50
C ARG A 92 -10.17 -2.90 -23.05
N THR A 93 -11.23 -3.69 -22.95
CA THR A 93 -12.59 -3.21 -22.64
C THR A 93 -13.00 -3.46 -21.19
N GLN A 94 -12.48 -4.52 -20.57
CA GLN A 94 -12.91 -5.00 -19.25
C GLN A 94 -11.76 -5.16 -18.26
N GLY A 95 -10.50 -5.13 -18.72
CA GLY A 95 -9.31 -5.39 -17.91
C GLY A 95 -8.96 -6.86 -17.73
N PHE A 96 -7.93 -7.10 -16.94
CA PHE A 96 -7.47 -8.46 -16.63
C PHE A 96 -8.41 -9.19 -15.68
N SER A 97 -8.70 -10.45 -15.99
CA SER A 97 -9.47 -11.32 -15.10
C SER A 97 -8.57 -12.07 -14.11
N MET A 98 -9.17 -12.66 -13.06
CA MET A 98 -8.44 -13.59 -12.18
C MET A 98 -7.91 -14.83 -12.93
N LEU A 99 -8.56 -15.22 -14.03
CA LEU A 99 -8.10 -16.33 -14.85
C LEU A 99 -6.81 -15.97 -15.59
N ASP A 100 -6.71 -14.74 -16.12
CA ASP A 100 -5.51 -14.24 -16.79
C ASP A 100 -4.34 -14.16 -15.81
N MET A 101 -4.59 -13.62 -14.61
CA MET A 101 -3.60 -13.59 -13.52
C MET A 101 -3.12 -14.99 -13.16
N LYS A 102 -4.04 -15.97 -13.06
CA LYS A 102 -3.70 -17.36 -12.78
C LYS A 102 -2.81 -17.97 -13.86
N ARG A 103 -3.18 -17.82 -15.14
CA ARG A 103 -2.41 -18.36 -16.28
C ARG A 103 -0.99 -17.80 -16.33
N TYR A 104 -0.84 -16.51 -16.07
CA TYR A 104 0.49 -15.89 -16.01
C TYR A 104 1.33 -16.43 -14.84
N LEU A 105 0.76 -16.52 -13.64
CA LEU A 105 1.44 -17.09 -12.48
C LEU A 105 1.89 -18.53 -12.73
N GLU A 106 1.03 -19.34 -13.36
CA GLU A 106 1.37 -20.72 -13.74
C GLU A 106 2.49 -20.77 -14.79
N SER A 107 2.54 -19.82 -15.74
CA SER A 107 3.61 -19.76 -16.73
C SER A 107 5.00 -19.42 -16.16
N ILE A 108 5.04 -18.75 -14.99
CA ILE A 108 6.29 -18.45 -14.28
C ILE A 108 6.59 -19.46 -13.15
N GLY A 109 5.90 -20.61 -13.14
CA GLY A 109 6.14 -21.70 -12.19
C GLY A 109 5.53 -21.48 -10.80
N MET A 110 4.66 -20.48 -10.64
CA MET A 110 3.92 -20.25 -9.40
C MET A 110 2.54 -20.91 -9.46
N ARG A 111 1.90 -21.05 -8.30
CA ARG A 111 0.52 -21.55 -8.20
C ARG A 111 -0.39 -20.42 -7.76
N ALA A 112 -1.60 -20.40 -8.28
CA ALA A 112 -2.60 -19.42 -7.87
C ALA A 112 -3.97 -20.07 -7.69
N ARG A 113 -4.70 -19.65 -6.64
CA ARG A 113 -6.00 -20.22 -6.29
C ARG A 113 -6.97 -19.14 -5.83
N GLY A 114 -8.16 -19.14 -6.42
CA GLY A 114 -9.30 -18.39 -5.91
C GLY A 114 -10.04 -19.21 -4.85
N TYR A 115 -10.26 -18.63 -3.68
CA TYR A 115 -11.07 -19.21 -2.61
C TYR A 115 -12.27 -18.32 -2.35
N LYS A 116 -13.44 -18.93 -2.20
CA LYS A 116 -14.62 -18.25 -1.66
C LYS A 116 -14.63 -18.47 -0.15
N ILE A 117 -14.55 -17.38 0.60
CA ILE A 117 -14.50 -17.41 2.06
C ILE A 117 -15.56 -16.47 2.65
N GLY A 118 -16.02 -16.77 3.87
CA GLY A 118 -16.93 -15.90 4.59
C GLY A 118 -16.21 -14.71 5.25
N PRO A 119 -16.92 -13.62 5.58
CA PRO A 119 -16.37 -12.44 6.25
C PRO A 119 -15.62 -12.74 7.56
N GLU A 120 -16.09 -13.72 8.33
CA GLU A 120 -15.49 -14.16 9.59
C GLU A 120 -14.12 -14.82 9.39
N THR A 121 -13.92 -15.46 8.23
CA THR A 121 -12.66 -16.13 7.88
C THR A 121 -11.61 -15.13 7.41
N LEU A 122 -12.00 -13.90 7.04
CA LEU A 122 -11.09 -12.87 6.52
C LEU A 122 -9.92 -12.57 7.47
N VAL A 123 -10.18 -12.53 8.78
CA VAL A 123 -9.19 -12.25 9.83
C VAL A 123 -8.16 -13.38 9.97
N THR A 124 -8.47 -14.57 9.45
CA THR A 124 -7.55 -15.71 9.46
C THR A 124 -6.56 -15.71 8.30
N VAL A 125 -6.77 -14.84 7.30
CA VAL A 125 -5.90 -14.71 6.13
C VAL A 125 -4.61 -14.00 6.54
N LYS A 126 -3.52 -14.77 6.67
CA LYS A 126 -2.21 -14.28 7.13
C LYS A 126 -1.23 -13.91 6.01
N ILE A 127 -1.63 -14.07 4.77
CA ILE A 127 -0.81 -13.75 3.60
C ILE A 127 -1.50 -12.67 2.78
N PRO A 128 -0.76 -11.77 2.11
CA PRO A 128 -1.35 -10.83 1.19
C PRO A 128 -2.01 -11.57 0.02
N VAL A 129 -3.23 -11.19 -0.29
CA VAL A 129 -4.03 -11.81 -1.37
C VAL A 129 -4.62 -10.72 -2.26
N VAL A 130 -4.91 -11.03 -3.51
CA VAL A 130 -5.66 -10.12 -4.38
C VAL A 130 -7.15 -10.32 -4.14
N VAL A 131 -7.90 -9.24 -3.98
CA VAL A 131 -9.36 -9.27 -3.81
C VAL A 131 -10.01 -8.35 -4.81
N LEU A 132 -11.26 -8.65 -5.16
CA LEU A 132 -12.09 -7.78 -5.99
C LEU A 132 -13.03 -6.98 -5.08
N LEU A 133 -12.90 -5.66 -5.13
CA LEU A 133 -13.80 -4.73 -4.46
C LEU A 133 -14.69 -4.02 -5.47
N GLU A 134 -15.95 -3.83 -5.11
CA GLU A 134 -16.91 -3.02 -5.82
C GLU A 134 -17.22 -1.76 -5.01
N ILE A 135 -16.82 -0.61 -5.54
CA ILE A 135 -17.02 0.69 -4.90
C ILE A 135 -17.85 1.54 -5.86
N ARG A 136 -19.10 1.84 -5.48
CA ARG A 136 -20.02 2.68 -6.28
C ARG A 136 -20.19 2.17 -7.73
N GLY A 137 -20.27 0.85 -7.90
CA GLY A 137 -20.43 0.21 -9.22
C GLY A 137 -19.13 0.03 -10.01
N TYR A 138 -18.00 0.48 -9.49
CA TYR A 138 -16.69 0.25 -10.09
C TYR A 138 -16.00 -0.96 -9.44
N LYS A 139 -15.66 -1.96 -10.26
CA LYS A 139 -14.95 -3.17 -9.84
C LYS A 139 -13.45 -2.96 -9.95
N HIS A 140 -12.74 -3.22 -8.85
CA HIS A 140 -11.33 -2.89 -8.72
C HIS A 140 -10.56 -3.99 -7.99
N PHE A 141 -9.41 -4.39 -8.54
CA PHE A 141 -8.51 -5.32 -7.88
C PHE A 141 -7.59 -4.57 -6.92
N VAL A 142 -7.54 -5.03 -5.68
CA VAL A 142 -6.66 -4.48 -4.65
C VAL A 142 -5.93 -5.61 -3.93
N VAL A 143 -4.81 -5.26 -3.29
CA VAL A 143 -4.09 -6.19 -2.41
C VAL A 143 -4.70 -6.09 -1.02
N LEU A 144 -5.33 -7.16 -0.54
CA LEU A 144 -5.63 -7.31 0.88
C LEU A 144 -4.32 -7.66 1.59
N GLN A 145 -3.83 -6.75 2.42
CA GLN A 145 -2.55 -6.86 3.12
C GLN A 145 -2.71 -7.61 4.44
N ARG A 146 -3.68 -7.17 5.24
CA ARG A 146 -3.96 -7.68 6.58
C ARG A 146 -5.40 -7.36 6.96
N ALA A 147 -6.03 -8.25 7.72
CA ALA A 147 -7.32 -8.00 8.33
C ALA A 147 -7.26 -8.35 9.83
N ASP A 148 -7.80 -7.44 10.64
CA ASP A 148 -8.00 -7.62 12.07
C ASP A 148 -9.51 -7.59 12.36
N LYS A 149 -9.91 -7.63 13.64
CA LYS A 149 -11.34 -7.62 14.03
C LYS A 149 -12.08 -6.37 13.58
N ASP A 150 -11.42 -5.21 13.65
CA ASP A 150 -12.05 -3.91 13.40
C ASP A 150 -11.75 -3.36 12.00
N TRP A 151 -10.55 -3.67 11.47
CA TRP A 151 -9.99 -3.00 10.30
C TRP A 151 -9.47 -3.99 9.26
N VAL A 152 -9.69 -3.65 7.99
CA VAL A 152 -9.12 -4.33 6.83
C VAL A 152 -8.18 -3.35 6.12
N TYR A 153 -6.90 -3.72 6.05
CA TYR A 153 -5.85 -2.95 5.39
C TYR A 153 -5.69 -3.42 3.95
N ILE A 154 -5.72 -2.47 3.02
CA ILE A 154 -5.56 -2.72 1.60
C ILE A 154 -4.46 -1.85 0.99
N GLY A 155 -3.72 -2.43 0.06
CA GLY A 155 -2.91 -1.72 -0.91
C GLY A 155 -3.70 -1.56 -2.20
N ASP A 156 -4.20 -0.35 -2.44
CA ASP A 156 -4.89 0.00 -3.68
C ASP A 156 -3.86 0.52 -4.71
N PRO A 157 -3.69 -0.11 -5.89
CA PRO A 157 -2.74 0.35 -6.90
C PRO A 157 -2.97 1.78 -7.42
N VAL A 158 -4.19 2.30 -7.27
CA VAL A 158 -4.60 3.65 -7.72
C VAL A 158 -4.59 4.64 -6.55
N LEU A 159 -5.03 4.19 -5.38
CA LEU A 159 -5.25 5.08 -4.23
C LEU A 159 -4.22 4.91 -3.10
N GLY A 160 -3.28 3.99 -3.22
CA GLY A 160 -2.27 3.67 -2.22
C GLY A 160 -2.84 2.94 -1.00
N HIS A 161 -2.13 3.00 0.12
CA HIS A 161 -2.57 2.35 1.36
C HIS A 161 -3.87 2.95 1.88
N LYS A 162 -4.85 2.08 2.14
CA LYS A 162 -6.14 2.43 2.74
C LYS A 162 -6.52 1.41 3.80
N ARG A 163 -7.36 1.84 4.74
CA ARG A 163 -8.05 0.94 5.66
C ARG A 163 -9.55 1.16 5.56
N TYR A 164 -10.30 0.07 5.70
CA TYR A 164 -11.75 0.07 5.81
C TYR A 164 -12.13 -0.54 7.16
N SER A 165 -13.27 -0.13 7.72
CA SER A 165 -13.90 -0.93 8.76
C SER A 165 -14.24 -2.31 8.17
N HIS A 166 -14.27 -3.34 9.01
CA HIS A 166 -14.63 -4.68 8.57
C HIS A 166 -15.99 -4.68 7.82
N ASP A 167 -17.01 -4.05 8.41
CA ASP A 167 -18.35 -3.95 7.82
C ASP A 167 -18.36 -3.24 6.46
N ASP A 168 -17.62 -2.14 6.31
CA ASP A 168 -17.60 -1.39 5.05
C ASP A 168 -16.85 -2.14 3.95
N PHE A 169 -15.80 -2.87 4.31
CA PHE A 169 -15.09 -3.73 3.38
C PHE A 169 -16.00 -4.84 2.87
N VAL A 170 -16.71 -5.53 3.77
CA VAL A 170 -17.58 -6.67 3.43
C VAL A 170 -18.72 -6.26 2.51
N LYS A 171 -19.29 -5.05 2.64
CA LYS A 171 -20.33 -4.54 1.73
C LYS A 171 -19.87 -4.45 0.28
N GLY A 172 -18.60 -4.11 0.05
CA GLY A 172 -18.02 -3.96 -1.29
C GLY A 172 -17.30 -5.20 -1.79
N TRP A 173 -17.11 -6.23 -0.97
CA TRP A 173 -16.31 -7.40 -1.32
C TRP A 173 -17.19 -8.57 -1.76
N ASN A 174 -16.78 -9.26 -2.83
CA ASN A 174 -17.52 -10.37 -3.41
C ASN A 174 -17.32 -11.74 -2.72
N GLY A 175 -16.56 -11.78 -1.62
CA GLY A 175 -16.26 -13.01 -0.88
C GLY A 175 -15.15 -13.88 -1.51
N ILE A 176 -14.48 -13.39 -2.56
CA ILE A 176 -13.39 -14.14 -3.23
C ILE A 176 -12.05 -13.54 -2.83
N VAL A 177 -11.13 -14.40 -2.40
CA VAL A 177 -9.70 -14.10 -2.25
C VAL A 177 -8.89 -14.88 -3.28
N PHE A 178 -7.92 -14.22 -3.91
CA PHE A 178 -7.01 -14.82 -4.87
C PHE A 178 -5.62 -14.92 -4.24
N ALA A 179 -5.26 -16.14 -3.85
CA ALA A 179 -4.00 -16.43 -3.18
C ALA A 179 -2.93 -16.86 -4.19
N ILE A 180 -1.73 -16.31 -4.02
CA ILE A 180 -0.54 -16.60 -4.82
C ILE A 180 0.41 -17.44 -3.97
N LEU A 181 0.85 -18.57 -4.50
CA LEU A 181 1.58 -19.61 -3.79
C LEU A 181 2.82 -20.00 -4.62
N GLY A 182 4.00 -19.59 -4.17
CA GLY A 182 5.29 -19.97 -4.75
C GLY A 182 6.30 -20.39 -3.69
N GLU A 183 7.43 -20.91 -4.15
CA GLU A 183 8.61 -21.04 -3.29
C GLU A 183 9.24 -19.66 -3.05
N GLY A 184 9.99 -19.52 -1.96
CA GLY A 184 10.67 -18.25 -1.64
C GLY A 184 9.77 -17.14 -1.09
N TYR A 185 8.54 -17.45 -0.64
CA TYR A 185 7.68 -16.46 0.00
C TYR A 185 8.31 -15.93 1.30
N ASP A 186 8.50 -14.62 1.37
CA ASP A 186 8.99 -13.94 2.56
C ASP A 186 7.86 -13.72 3.57
N LYS A 187 7.99 -14.32 4.75
CA LYS A 187 7.02 -14.21 5.85
C LYS A 187 7.14 -12.91 6.64
N ALA A 188 8.19 -12.12 6.41
CA ALA A 188 8.42 -10.83 7.04
C ALA A 188 8.34 -9.66 6.04
N ASN A 189 7.63 -9.87 4.93
CA ASN A 189 7.48 -8.84 3.89
C ASN A 189 6.74 -7.60 4.38
N ALA A 190 7.00 -6.47 3.72
CA ALA A 190 6.45 -5.17 4.08
C ALA A 190 4.92 -5.03 3.87
N LEU A 191 4.26 -5.96 3.19
CA LEU A 191 2.80 -5.94 3.03
C LEU A 191 2.08 -6.45 4.29
N LEU A 192 2.75 -7.16 5.18
CA LEU A 192 2.16 -7.65 6.43
C LEU A 192 2.11 -6.59 7.53
N ASP A 193 2.90 -5.52 7.39
CA ASP A 193 2.93 -4.35 8.27
C ASP A 193 2.68 -3.05 7.46
N PRO A 194 1.45 -2.84 6.97
CA PRO A 194 1.15 -1.69 6.13
C PRO A 194 1.19 -0.39 6.92
N PRO A 195 1.71 0.70 6.33
CA PRO A 195 1.74 1.99 7.02
C PRO A 195 0.31 2.47 7.30
N THR A 196 0.11 3.05 8.49
CA THR A 196 -1.18 3.65 8.84
C THR A 196 -1.52 4.77 7.84
N PRO A 197 -2.72 4.77 7.23
CA PRO A 197 -3.12 5.80 6.29
C PRO A 197 -3.03 7.19 6.93
N LEU A 198 -2.43 8.14 6.23
CA LEU A 198 -2.28 9.54 6.67
C LEU A 198 -3.66 10.21 6.70
N THR A 199 -4.37 10.09 7.83
CA THR A 199 -5.70 10.69 8.03
C THR A 199 -5.60 11.79 9.08
N ALA A 200 -5.92 13.04 8.70
CA ALA A 200 -5.87 14.20 9.60
C ALA A 200 -6.74 14.02 10.86
N LYS A 201 -7.84 13.27 10.75
CA LYS A 201 -8.78 13.00 11.85
C LYS A 201 -8.17 12.24 13.04
N ASN A 202 -7.15 11.40 12.80
CA ASN A 202 -6.50 10.66 13.88
C ASN A 202 -5.36 11.45 14.55
N GLN A 203 -4.67 12.33 13.82
CA GLN A 203 -3.56 13.10 14.38
C GLN A 203 -4.00 14.26 15.27
N MET A 204 -5.21 14.80 15.10
CA MET A 204 -5.72 15.89 15.95
C MET A 204 -6.23 15.42 17.32
N ASN A 205 -6.41 14.10 17.53
CA ASN A 205 -6.93 13.52 18.77
C ASN A 205 -5.92 12.60 19.49
N GLU A 206 -4.70 12.50 18.99
CA GLU A 206 -3.61 11.72 19.62
C GLU A 206 -2.73 12.58 20.54
N PHE A 207 -3.18 13.77 20.94
CA PHE A 207 -2.59 14.44 22.10
C PHE A 207 -3.04 13.69 23.36
N ARG A 208 -2.27 12.68 23.74
CA ARG A 208 -2.32 12.14 25.10
C ARG A 208 -1.43 13.04 25.96
N PRO A 209 -1.94 13.67 27.03
CA PRO A 209 -1.03 14.25 28.01
C PRO A 209 -0.06 13.16 28.45
N VAL A 210 1.24 13.47 28.44
CA VAL A 210 2.29 12.55 28.88
C VAL A 210 1.92 12.08 30.27
N GLY A 211 1.87 10.76 30.49
CA GLY A 211 1.50 10.25 31.80
C GLY A 211 2.55 10.60 32.84
N ASP A 212 2.16 10.80 34.10
CA ASP A 212 3.09 11.18 35.19
C ASP A 212 4.30 10.24 35.28
N ALA A 213 4.12 8.95 34.96
CA ALA A 213 5.20 7.96 34.90
C ALA A 213 6.21 8.22 33.77
N GLU A 214 5.75 8.62 32.59
CA GLU A 214 6.64 9.02 31.49
C GLU A 214 7.32 10.37 31.77
N LEU A 215 6.66 11.27 32.50
CA LEU A 215 7.28 12.54 32.92
C LEU A 215 8.42 12.32 33.93
N MET A 216 8.37 11.28 34.76
CA MET A 216 9.50 10.91 35.61
C MET A 216 10.74 10.50 34.79
N ASP A 217 10.57 9.86 33.64
CA ASP A 217 11.68 9.53 32.72
C ASP A 217 12.31 10.78 32.07
N PHE A 218 11.58 11.90 32.05
CA PHE A 218 12.09 13.21 31.62
C PHE A 218 12.64 14.06 32.78
N GLY A 219 12.74 13.50 33.99
CA GLY A 219 13.38 14.15 35.15
C GLY A 219 12.45 15.04 35.99
N PHE A 220 11.14 14.98 35.77
CA PHE A 220 10.17 15.62 36.65
C PHE A 220 10.09 14.87 37.99
N ILE A 221 10.16 15.59 39.10
CA ILE A 221 10.07 15.01 40.43
C ILE A 221 8.63 15.07 40.96
N GLN A 222 8.28 14.16 41.85
CA GLN A 222 6.91 14.03 42.36
C GLN A 222 6.36 15.33 42.98
N SER A 223 7.22 16.23 43.47
CA SER A 223 6.83 17.54 44.00
C SER A 223 6.37 18.56 42.94
N ASP A 224 6.63 18.31 41.66
CA ASP A 224 6.25 19.22 40.56
C ASP A 224 4.81 18.98 40.08
N PHE A 225 4.16 17.93 40.59
CA PHE A 225 2.80 17.49 40.21
C PHE A 225 1.71 17.90 41.22
N PHE A 226 2.05 18.67 42.26
CA PHE A 226 1.14 19.10 43.33
C PHE A 226 1.27 20.59 43.67
#